data_AF-A0A4Q2EIJ8-F1
#
_entry.id   AF-A0A4Q2EIJ8-F1
#
_cell.length_a   1.000
_cell.length_b   1.000
_cell.length_c   1.000
_cell.angle_alpha   90.00
_cell.angle_beta   90.00
_cell.angle_gamma   90.00
#
_symmetry.space_group_name_H-M   'P 1'
#
loop_
_entity.id
_entity.type
_entity.pdbx_description
1 polymer ?
#
loop_
_entity_poly.entity_id
_entity_poly.type
_entity_poly.pdbx_seq_one_letter_code
_entity_poly.pdbx_strand_id
1 'polypeptide(L)'
;MAWTSQGAHGFARHTEGQRHTGRVRFPVQALPYIPPGWPQEVQRPGTPEWEVSAAAFLLDCCPAEYRGYPVLRRHPVILAHFAAAYVDSQVSVCQDGLGAVRASLGPLVEPPVLEAALAAWHEQGALLRRRRREVSLVEEALRGGVFVQKL
;
A
#
# COMPACT_ATOMS: atom_id res chain seq x y z
N MET A 1 1.29 -37.14 -37.16
CA MET A 1 0.13 -37.79 -37.81
C MET A 1 -1.09 -36.92 -37.55
N ALA A 2 -1.53 -36.20 -38.58
CA ALA A 2 -2.67 -35.29 -38.54
C ALA A 2 -3.95 -36.08 -38.81
N TRP A 3 -4.96 -35.89 -37.97
CA TRP A 3 -6.33 -36.33 -38.22
C TRP A 3 -7.23 -35.10 -38.15
N THR A 4 -7.59 -34.60 -39.32
CA THR A 4 -8.77 -33.77 -39.55
C THR A 4 -9.98 -34.68 -39.69
N SER A 5 -11.09 -34.32 -39.04
CA SER A 5 -12.41 -34.72 -39.53
C SER A 5 -13.40 -33.59 -39.33
N GLN A 6 -14.34 -33.58 -40.26
CA GLN A 6 -15.11 -32.49 -40.82
C GLN A 6 -16.56 -32.66 -40.38
N GLY A 7 -17.27 -31.56 -40.14
CA GLY A 7 -18.68 -31.58 -39.78
C GLY A 7 -19.27 -30.18 -39.85
N ALA A 8 -19.92 -29.89 -40.97
CA ALA A 8 -20.66 -28.67 -41.23
C ALA A 8 -22.05 -28.68 -40.56
N HIS A 9 -22.70 -27.50 -40.63
CA HIS A 9 -24.13 -27.19 -40.47
C HIS A 9 -24.48 -26.33 -39.25
N GLY A 10 -24.93 -25.10 -39.53
CA GLY A 10 -25.50 -24.21 -38.54
C GLY A 10 -25.53 -22.75 -38.99
N PHE A 11 -26.19 -22.45 -40.11
CA PHE A 11 -26.59 -21.08 -40.43
C PHE A 11 -27.67 -20.65 -39.42
N ALA A 12 -27.32 -19.78 -38.47
CA ALA A 12 -28.28 -18.98 -37.73
C ALA A 12 -27.83 -17.52 -37.79
N ARG A 13 -28.70 -16.70 -38.39
CA ARG A 13 -28.56 -15.24 -38.51
C ARG A 13 -28.48 -14.64 -37.11
N HIS A 14 -27.32 -14.09 -36.74
CA HIS A 14 -27.28 -13.13 -35.65
C HIS A 14 -27.42 -11.73 -36.22
N THR A 15 -28.51 -11.12 -35.79
CA THR A 15 -29.03 -9.79 -36.09
C THR A 15 -28.05 -8.69 -35.74
N GLU A 16 -28.01 -7.69 -36.62
CA GLU A 16 -27.99 -6.25 -36.38
C GLU A 16 -27.08 -5.70 -35.28
N GLY A 17 -26.26 -4.74 -35.69
CA GLY A 17 -25.31 -4.06 -34.86
C GLY A 17 -25.94 -3.34 -33.67
N GLN A 18 -25.24 -3.39 -32.55
CA GLN A 18 -25.41 -2.41 -31.50
C GLN A 18 -24.08 -1.75 -31.22
N ARG A 19 -23.83 -0.68 -31.98
CA ARG A 19 -22.82 0.33 -31.67
C ARG A 19 -23.22 0.98 -30.34
N HIS A 20 -22.70 0.46 -29.23
CA HIS A 20 -22.70 1.20 -27.98
C HIS A 20 -21.56 2.23 -28.02
N THR A 21 -21.77 3.29 -28.80
CA THR A 21 -21.14 4.58 -28.55
C THR A 21 -21.78 5.17 -27.29
N GLY A 22 -21.37 4.66 -26.15
CA GLY A 22 -21.63 5.25 -24.84
C GLY A 22 -20.28 5.54 -24.21
N ARG A 23 -19.62 6.62 -24.65
CA ARG A 23 -18.51 7.21 -23.89
C ARG A 23 -19.13 7.68 -22.58
N VAL A 24 -19.12 6.84 -21.56
CA VAL A 24 -19.58 7.16 -20.21
C VAL A 24 -18.69 8.29 -19.73
N ARG A 25 -19.18 9.52 -19.88
CA ARG A 25 -18.57 10.70 -19.28
C ARG A 25 -18.85 10.55 -17.79
N PHE A 26 -17.89 9.95 -17.07
CA PHE A 26 -17.98 9.83 -15.62
C PHE A 26 -18.19 11.24 -15.04
N PRO A 27 -19.19 11.43 -14.15
CA PRO A 27 -19.34 12.69 -13.45
C PRO A 27 -18.06 12.93 -12.64
N VAL A 28 -17.39 14.04 -12.92
CA VAL A 28 -16.36 14.61 -12.06
C VAL A 28 -17.08 14.99 -10.77
N GLN A 29 -16.98 14.12 -9.75
CA GLN A 29 -17.36 14.27 -8.33
C GLN A 29 -18.07 13.01 -7.80
N ALA A 30 -17.41 11.86 -7.86
CA ALA A 30 -17.55 10.94 -6.73
C ALA A 30 -16.72 11.56 -5.60
N LEU A 31 -17.37 11.96 -4.49
CA LEU A 31 -16.64 12.43 -3.31
C LEU A 31 -15.55 11.40 -3.01
N PRO A 32 -14.27 11.78 -2.94
CA PRO A 32 -13.23 10.79 -2.74
C PRO A 32 -13.42 10.14 -1.38
N TYR A 33 -13.72 8.85 -1.42
CA TYR A 33 -13.88 7.98 -0.28
C TYR A 33 -12.57 7.91 0.51
N ILE A 34 -12.66 8.00 1.84
CA ILE A 34 -11.51 7.76 2.74
C ILE A 34 -11.54 6.29 3.12
N PRO A 35 -10.53 5.49 2.71
CA PRO A 35 -10.46 4.10 3.12
C PRO A 35 -10.36 3.96 4.65
N PRO A 36 -11.00 2.95 5.26
CA PRO A 36 -10.80 2.61 6.66
C PRO A 36 -9.32 2.39 6.96
N GLY A 37 -8.81 3.06 8.00
CA GLY A 37 -7.39 3.01 8.34
C GLY A 37 -6.50 3.95 7.52
N TRP A 38 -7.08 4.89 6.77
CA TRP A 38 -6.32 5.96 6.13
C TRP A 38 -5.52 6.77 7.17
N PRO A 39 -4.25 7.11 6.89
CA PRO A 39 -3.43 7.90 7.80
C PRO A 39 -4.03 9.29 8.02
N GLN A 40 -4.10 9.72 9.29
CA GLN A 40 -4.71 11.00 9.66
C GLN A 40 -3.91 12.20 9.14
N GLU A 41 -2.60 12.04 8.94
CA GLU A 41 -1.73 13.12 8.46
C GLU A 41 -1.86 13.36 6.95
N VAL A 42 -2.50 12.45 6.20
CA VAL A 42 -2.64 12.55 4.75
C VAL A 42 -4.03 13.05 4.38
N GLN A 43 -4.08 14.08 3.54
CA GLN A 43 -5.34 14.57 3.02
C GLN A 43 -6.08 13.48 2.23
N ARG A 44 -7.38 13.72 2.02
CA ARG A 44 -8.25 12.77 1.34
C ARG A 44 -7.73 12.49 -0.08
N PRO A 45 -7.77 11.24 -0.56
CA PRO A 45 -7.34 10.92 -1.92
C PRO A 45 -8.03 11.83 -2.95
N GLY A 46 -7.34 12.28 -4.00
CA GLY A 46 -7.95 13.06 -5.08
C GLY A 46 -8.42 14.49 -4.73
N THR A 47 -8.25 14.98 -3.49
CA THR A 47 -8.42 16.41 -3.21
C THR A 47 -7.19 17.20 -3.64
N PRO A 48 -7.29 18.52 -3.92
CA PRO A 48 -6.10 19.33 -4.20
C PRO A 48 -5.01 19.14 -3.13
N GLU A 49 -3.74 19.10 -3.54
CA GLU A 49 -2.57 18.94 -2.66
C GLU A 49 -2.48 17.61 -1.88
N TRP A 50 -3.35 16.63 -2.14
CA TRP A 50 -3.30 15.36 -1.40
C TRP A 50 -1.98 14.61 -1.59
N GLU A 51 -1.43 14.64 -2.80
CA GLU A 51 -0.14 14.02 -3.13
C GLU A 51 1.03 14.65 -2.36
N VAL A 52 0.94 15.95 -2.04
CA VAL A 52 1.95 16.65 -1.24
C VAL A 52 1.92 16.16 0.20
N SER A 53 0.73 16.04 0.79
CA SER A 53 0.59 15.45 2.14
C SER A 53 0.97 13.97 2.19
N ALA A 54 0.67 13.22 1.13
CA ALA A 54 1.08 11.82 0.99
C ALA A 54 2.60 11.70 0.92
N ALA A 55 3.26 12.52 0.10
CA ALA A 55 4.72 12.54 0.00
C ALA A 55 5.38 12.90 1.35
N ALA A 56 4.83 13.85 2.10
CA ALA A 56 5.32 14.19 3.44
C ALA A 56 5.22 12.99 4.40
N PHE A 57 4.04 12.36 4.50
CA PHE A 57 3.82 11.16 5.29
C PHE A 57 4.77 10.02 4.91
N LEU A 58 4.96 9.76 3.61
CA LEU A 58 5.84 8.69 3.14
C LEU A 58 7.31 8.98 3.47
N LEU A 59 7.74 10.24 3.41
CA LEU A 59 9.09 10.65 3.84
C LEU A 59 9.30 10.46 5.35
N ASP A 60 8.25 10.63 6.17
CA ASP A 60 8.30 10.36 7.61
C ASP A 60 8.40 8.85 7.91
N CYS A 61 7.98 8.00 6.97
CA CYS A 61 8.13 6.55 7.07
C CYS A 61 9.53 6.06 6.67
N CYS A 62 10.34 6.91 6.03
CA CYS A 62 11.61 6.54 5.41
C CYS A 62 12.81 7.13 6.18
N PRO A 63 14.06 6.69 5.85
CA PRO A 63 15.26 7.35 6.33
C PRO A 63 15.28 8.85 6.02
N ALA A 64 15.90 9.64 6.90
CA ALA A 64 15.89 11.10 6.81
C ALA A 64 16.54 11.62 5.51
N GLU A 65 17.51 10.87 4.99
CA GLU A 65 18.26 11.12 3.77
C GLU A 65 17.35 11.22 2.53
N TYR A 66 16.19 10.57 2.55
CA TYR A 66 15.26 10.60 1.41
C TYR A 66 14.74 12.01 1.12
N ARG A 67 14.73 12.90 2.14
CA ARG A 67 14.37 14.31 1.98
C ARG A 67 15.35 15.08 1.09
N GLY A 68 16.56 14.54 0.88
CA GLY A 68 17.59 15.08 0.00
C GLY A 68 17.43 14.71 -1.48
N TYR A 69 16.54 13.78 -1.84
CA TYR A 69 16.34 13.33 -3.22
C TYR A 69 15.07 13.95 -3.84
N PRO A 70 15.18 15.00 -4.69
CA PRO A 70 14.01 15.70 -5.22
C PRO A 70 13.12 14.82 -6.09
N VAL A 71 13.69 13.78 -6.71
CA VAL A 71 12.96 12.79 -7.52
C VAL A 71 11.87 12.10 -6.72
N LEU A 72 12.09 11.83 -5.42
CA LEU A 72 11.12 11.14 -4.57
C LEU A 72 9.91 12.03 -4.25
N ARG A 73 10.12 13.35 -4.14
CA ARG A 73 9.01 14.32 -3.99
C ARG A 73 8.25 14.56 -5.30
N ARG A 74 8.95 14.52 -6.44
CA ARG A 74 8.34 14.71 -7.78
C ARG A 74 7.59 13.48 -8.27
N HIS A 75 7.94 12.30 -7.76
CA HIS A 75 7.31 11.03 -8.13
C HIS A 75 6.87 10.26 -6.87
N PRO A 76 5.78 10.66 -6.20
CA PRO A 76 5.30 10.05 -4.96
C PRO A 76 5.01 8.54 -5.07
N VAL A 77 4.66 8.04 -6.27
CA VAL A 77 4.48 6.60 -6.53
C VAL A 77 5.76 5.80 -6.28
N ILE A 78 6.92 6.33 -6.71
CA ILE A 78 8.22 5.69 -6.48
C ILE A 78 8.55 5.72 -5.00
N LEU A 79 8.33 6.86 -4.36
CA LEU A 79 8.51 7.02 -2.91
C LEU A 79 7.64 6.04 -2.12
N ALA A 80 6.38 5.84 -2.53
CA ALA A 80 5.47 4.89 -1.88
C ALA A 80 5.99 3.46 -1.94
N HIS A 81 6.51 3.04 -3.10
CA HIS A 81 7.13 1.74 -3.27
C HIS A 81 8.34 1.54 -2.35
N PHE A 82 9.21 2.55 -2.23
CA PHE A 82 10.37 2.49 -1.33
C PHE A 82 9.96 2.51 0.14
N ALA A 83 8.98 3.33 0.51
CA ALA A 83 8.45 3.37 1.87
C ALA A 83 7.84 2.03 2.28
N ALA A 84 7.09 1.38 1.38
CA ALA A 84 6.52 0.05 1.62
C ALA A 84 7.64 -0.96 1.91
N ALA A 85 8.65 -1.04 1.04
CA ALA A 85 9.79 -1.93 1.22
C ALA A 85 10.55 -1.66 2.54
N TYR A 86 10.75 -0.38 2.88
CA TYR A 86 11.46 0.00 4.10
C TYR A 86 10.67 -0.37 5.36
N VAL A 87 9.37 -0.08 5.42
CA VAL A 87 8.53 -0.46 6.57
C VAL A 87 8.38 -1.98 6.67
N ASP A 88 8.25 -2.69 5.54
CA ASP A 88 8.20 -4.17 5.53
C ASP A 88 9.47 -4.79 6.12
N SER A 89 10.64 -4.23 5.81
CA SER A 89 11.90 -4.68 6.41
C SER A 89 11.91 -4.52 7.94
N GLN A 90 11.40 -3.41 8.46
CA GLN A 90 11.31 -3.17 9.90
C GLN A 90 10.31 -4.11 10.56
N VAL A 91 9.18 -4.40 9.91
CA VAL A 91 8.19 -5.37 10.41
C VAL A 91 8.81 -6.76 10.53
N SER A 92 9.53 -7.24 9.51
CA SER A 92 10.21 -8.53 9.54
C SER A 92 11.25 -8.58 10.67
N VAL A 93 12.11 -7.57 10.79
CA VAL A 93 13.10 -7.49 11.87
C VAL A 93 12.44 -7.53 13.25
N CYS A 94 11.33 -6.81 13.44
CA CYS A 94 10.61 -6.83 14.70
C CYS A 94 9.99 -8.19 15.04
N GLN A 95 9.57 -8.97 14.03
CA GLN A 95 9.02 -10.31 14.21
C GLN A 95 10.11 -11.35 14.50
N ASP A 96 11.21 -11.29 13.76
CA ASP A 96 12.25 -12.33 13.78
C ASP A 96 13.26 -12.13 14.93
N GLY A 97 13.39 -10.91 15.46
CA GLY A 97 14.44 -10.54 16.41
C GLY A 97 14.22 -10.93 17.88
N LEU A 98 12.98 -11.19 18.31
CA LEU A 98 12.64 -11.28 19.74
C LEU A 98 13.37 -12.41 20.49
N GLY A 99 13.46 -13.59 19.87
CA GLY A 99 14.15 -14.74 20.48
C GLY A 99 15.66 -14.52 20.60
N ALA A 100 16.27 -13.93 19.57
CA ALA A 100 17.69 -13.61 19.55
C ALA A 100 18.05 -12.50 20.56
N VAL A 101 17.18 -11.51 20.73
CA VAL A 101 17.36 -10.41 21.68
C VAL A 101 17.40 -10.92 23.12
N ARG A 102 16.47 -11.80 23.52
CA ARG A 102 16.44 -12.34 24.90
C ARG A 102 17.72 -13.11 25.24
N ALA A 103 18.21 -13.94 24.31
CA ALA A 103 19.44 -14.71 24.50
C ALA A 103 20.70 -13.82 24.55
N SER A 104 20.73 -12.76 23.74
CA SER A 104 21.91 -11.88 23.63
C SER A 104 21.99 -10.83 24.74
N LEU A 105 20.85 -10.26 25.15
CA LEU A 105 20.80 -9.19 26.16
C LEU A 105 20.64 -9.72 27.59
N GLY A 106 20.12 -10.93 27.79
CA GLY A 106 19.88 -11.50 29.12
C GLY A 106 21.10 -11.47 30.06
N PRO A 107 22.33 -11.75 29.59
CA PRO A 107 23.53 -11.65 30.43
C PRO A 107 23.99 -10.21 30.73
N LEU A 108 23.47 -9.21 30.01
CA LEU A 108 23.95 -7.81 30.06
C LEU A 108 23.04 -6.87 30.87
N VAL A 109 21.79 -7.26 31.14
CA VAL A 109 20.81 -6.40 31.82
C VAL A 109 20.03 -7.17 32.89
N GLU A 110 19.49 -6.44 33.86
CA GLU A 110 18.63 -7.04 34.88
C GLU A 110 17.31 -7.55 34.27
N PRO A 111 16.71 -8.64 34.81
CA PRO A 111 15.49 -9.22 34.26
C PRO A 111 14.32 -8.23 34.08
N PRO A 112 13.99 -7.33 35.03
CA PRO A 112 12.90 -6.38 34.85
C PRO A 112 13.14 -5.41 33.68
N VAL A 113 14.40 -5.02 33.44
CA VAL A 113 14.78 -4.14 32.33
C VAL A 113 14.61 -4.86 30.99
N LEU A 114 14.99 -6.14 30.92
CA LEU A 114 14.80 -6.97 29.73
C LEU A 114 13.33 -7.12 29.37
N GLU A 115 12.47 -7.42 30.35
CA GLU A 115 11.03 -7.56 30.12
C GLU A 115 10.42 -6.24 29.62
N ALA A 116 10.81 -5.10 30.20
CA ALA A 116 10.35 -3.79 29.73
C ALA A 116 10.80 -3.50 28.28
N ALA A 117 12.04 -3.83 27.93
CA ALA A 117 12.55 -3.67 26.57
C ALA A 117 11.81 -4.56 25.56
N LEU A 118 11.51 -5.82 25.92
CA LEU A 118 10.73 -6.74 25.09
C LEU A 118 9.29 -6.24 24.90
N ALA A 119 8.67 -5.70 25.94
CA ALA A 119 7.33 -5.10 25.85
C ALA A 119 7.31 -3.90 24.88
N ALA A 120 8.29 -2.99 25.00
CA ALA A 120 8.43 -1.86 24.08
C ALA A 120 8.65 -2.32 22.63
N TRP A 121 9.47 -3.36 22.42
CA TRP A 121 9.70 -3.94 21.10
C TRP A 121 8.41 -4.53 20.48
N HIS A 122 7.58 -5.20 21.29
CA HIS A 122 6.29 -5.72 20.85
C HIS A 122 5.31 -4.62 20.44
N GLU A 123 5.23 -3.55 21.24
CA GLU A 123 4.42 -2.37 20.92
C GLU A 123 4.88 -1.74 19.61
N GLN A 124 6.19 -1.55 19.44
CA GLN A 124 6.76 -1.02 18.21
C GLN A 124 6.42 -1.88 16.99
N GLY A 125 6.48 -3.21 17.12
CA GLY A 125 6.05 -4.12 16.06
C GLY A 125 4.57 -3.95 15.68
N ALA A 126 3.68 -3.67 16.65
CA ALA A 126 2.27 -3.38 16.38
C ALA A 126 2.09 -2.05 15.64
N LEU A 127 2.83 -1.01 16.04
CA LEU A 127 2.85 0.29 15.38
C LEU A 127 3.36 0.19 13.94
N LEU A 128 4.46 -0.54 13.70
CA LEU A 128 5.00 -0.76 12.36
C LEU A 128 4.01 -1.50 11.44
N ARG A 129 3.32 -2.53 11.96
CA ARG A 129 2.25 -3.20 11.18
C ARG A 129 1.10 -2.25 10.84
N ARG A 130 0.72 -1.35 11.75
CA ARG A 130 -0.29 -0.31 11.47
C ARG A 130 0.22 0.65 10.39
N ARG A 131 1.45 1.15 10.54
CA ARG A 131 2.07 2.07 9.58
C ARG A 131 2.21 1.44 8.19
N ARG A 132 2.54 0.15 8.11
CA ARG A 132 2.58 -0.60 6.85
C ARG A 132 1.21 -0.68 6.16
N ARG A 133 0.12 -0.84 6.92
CA ARG A 133 -1.22 -0.79 6.34
C ARG A 133 -1.53 0.59 5.78
N GLU A 134 -1.21 1.65 6.51
CA GLU A 134 -1.39 3.04 6.06
C GLU A 134 -0.61 3.33 4.78
N VAL A 135 0.67 2.91 4.70
CA VAL A 135 1.52 3.07 3.52
C VAL A 135 0.94 2.37 2.30
N SER A 136 0.40 1.15 2.44
CA SER A 136 -0.23 0.46 1.31
C SER A 136 -1.50 1.14 0.80
N LEU A 137 -2.32 1.71 1.69
CA LEU A 137 -3.49 2.47 1.26
C LEU A 137 -3.09 3.69 0.44
N VAL A 138 -2.06 4.42 0.89
CA VAL A 138 -1.52 5.59 0.17
C VAL A 138 -0.91 5.17 -1.17
N GLU A 139 -0.15 4.07 -1.20
CA GLU A 139 0.45 3.52 -2.41
C GLU A 139 -0.61 3.11 -3.45
N GLU A 140 -1.68 2.45 -3.03
CA GLU A 140 -2.79 2.05 -3.89
C GLU A 140 -3.54 3.27 -4.45
N ALA A 141 -3.78 4.28 -3.62
CA ALA A 141 -4.38 5.54 -4.06
C ALA A 141 -3.51 6.26 -5.10
N LEU A 142 -2.18 6.30 -4.88
CA LEU A 142 -1.22 6.96 -5.79
C LEU A 142 -1.10 6.24 -7.14
N ARG A 143 -1.33 4.93 -7.20
CA ARG A 143 -1.35 4.17 -8.47
C ARG A 143 -2.63 4.37 -9.28
N GLY A 144 -3.58 5.18 -8.81
CA GLY A 144 -4.84 5.42 -9.50
C GLY A 144 -5.87 4.30 -9.27
N GLY A 145 -5.71 3.48 -8.23
CA GLY A 145 -6.78 2.63 -7.74
C GLY A 145 -7.93 3.52 -7.26
N VAL A 146 -8.93 3.76 -8.11
CA VAL A 146 -10.18 4.36 -7.66
C VAL A 146 -10.78 3.38 -6.66
N PHE A 147 -10.64 3.69 -5.36
CA PHE A 147 -11.23 2.91 -4.28
C PHE A 147 -12.75 2.99 -4.37
N VAL A 148 -13.34 2.08 -5.14
CA VAL A 148 -14.77 1.81 -5.14
C VAL A 148 -15.03 0.96 -3.91
N GLN A 149 -15.87 1.44 -2.98
CA GLN A 149 -16.34 0.63 -1.86
C GLN A 149 -16.89 -0.70 -2.39
N LYS A 150 -16.32 -1.81 -1.93
CA LYS A 150 -16.99 -3.10 -2.00
C LYS A 150 -17.84 -3.21 -0.73
N LEU A 151 -19.15 -3.02 -0.92
CA LEU A 151 -20.19 -3.35 0.05
C LEU A 151 -20.26 -4.87 0.25
#